data_AF-A0A352EEJ9-F1
#
_entry.id   AF-A0A352EEJ9-F1
#
_cell.length_a   1.000
_cell.length_b   1.000
_cell.length_c   1.000
_cell.angle_alpha   90.00
_cell.angle_beta   90.00
_cell.angle_gamma   90.00
#
_symmetry.space_group_name_H-M   'P 1'
#
loop_
_entity.id
_entity.type
_entity.pdbx_description
1 polymer ?
#
loop_
_entity_poly.entity_id
_entity_poly.type
_entity_poly.pdbx_seq_one_letter_code
_entity_poly.pdbx_strand_id
1 'polypeptide(L)'
;MHYESPIRNPLILGDKSYSDITNDIARPVESKAPRLWWIAFSIAFIMFLWGVGCILYTIGTGIGVWGLNKTVDWAWDITNFVWWVGIGHAGTLISAVLLLFRQKWRMAINRSAEAMTIFSVIQAGLFPLIHMGRIWMAFWVMPIPNQFGSLWVNFNSPLLWDVFA
;
A
#
# COMPACT_ATOMS: atom_id res chain seq x y z
N MET A 1 -17.14 37.51 13.03
CA MET A 1 -16.08 37.35 14.05
C MET A 1 -15.77 35.86 14.16
N HIS A 2 -14.51 35.48 13.93
CA HIS A 2 -14.09 34.09 14.07
C HIS A 2 -13.77 33.83 15.55
N TYR A 3 -14.46 32.90 16.19
CA TYR A 3 -14.21 32.53 17.59
C TYR A 3 -13.43 31.21 17.63
N GLU A 4 -12.25 31.23 18.24
CA GLU A 4 -11.43 30.05 18.55
C GLU A 4 -11.27 29.95 20.07
N SER A 5 -11.31 28.72 20.60
CA SER A 5 -11.18 28.49 22.04
C SER A 5 -9.74 28.75 22.50
N PRO A 6 -9.52 29.46 23.63
CA PRO A 6 -8.19 29.76 24.17
C PRO A 6 -7.44 28.52 24.68
N ILE A 7 -8.12 27.38 24.79
CA ILE A 7 -7.51 26.11 25.25
C ILE A 7 -6.71 25.43 24.12
N ARG A 8 -6.93 25.80 22.85
CA ARG A 8 -6.27 25.15 21.71
C ARG A 8 -4.85 25.67 21.51
N ASN A 9 -3.89 24.75 21.49
CA ASN A 9 -2.51 25.05 21.12
C ASN A 9 -2.39 25.31 19.60
N PRO A 10 -1.48 26.20 19.17
CA PRO A 10 -1.21 26.42 17.75
C PRO A 10 -0.61 25.17 17.10
N LEU A 11 -1.10 24.82 15.91
CA LEU A 11 -0.61 23.67 15.12
C LEU A 11 0.62 24.01 14.27
N ILE A 12 0.80 25.29 13.93
CA ILE A 12 1.96 25.80 13.19
C ILE A 12 2.77 26.61 14.19
N LEU A 13 4.03 26.24 14.36
CA LEU A 13 4.97 26.91 15.26
C LEU A 13 5.89 27.83 14.46
N GLY A 14 6.26 28.95 15.08
CA GLY A 14 6.94 30.06 14.41
C GLY A 14 5.97 30.86 13.54
N ASP A 15 6.10 32.18 13.54
CA ASP A 15 5.24 33.09 12.78
C ASP A 15 5.49 32.99 11.27
N LYS A 16 5.12 31.85 10.67
CA LYS A 16 5.36 31.52 9.25
C LYS A 16 4.31 32.14 8.34
N SER A 17 4.77 32.80 7.28
CA SER A 17 3.93 33.26 6.18
C SER A 17 3.64 32.14 5.17
N TYR A 18 2.69 32.38 4.24
CA TYR A 18 2.40 31.44 3.15
C TYR A 18 3.62 31.17 2.26
N SER A 19 4.47 32.18 2.05
CA SER A 19 5.70 32.01 1.27
C SER A 19 6.70 31.11 2.00
N ASP A 20 6.81 31.24 3.33
CA ASP A 20 7.72 30.41 4.13
C ASP A 20 7.33 28.95 4.07
N ILE A 21 6.04 28.64 4.23
CA ILE A 21 5.51 27.27 4.14
C ILE A 21 5.78 26.67 2.77
N THR A 22 5.56 27.45 1.71
CA THR A 22 5.79 26.99 0.33
C THR A 22 7.27 26.67 0.10
N ASN A 23 8.15 27.59 0.49
CA ASN A 23 9.59 27.42 0.33
C ASN A 23 10.12 26.24 1.17
N ASP A 24 9.61 26.03 2.38
CA ASP A 24 10.00 24.91 3.24
C ASP A 24 9.60 23.55 2.66
N ILE A 25 8.42 23.44 2.04
CA ILE A 25 7.92 22.21 1.41
C ILE A 25 8.56 21.95 0.05
N ALA A 26 8.82 22.99 -0.74
CA ALA A 26 9.42 22.87 -2.07
C ALA A 26 10.92 22.55 -2.00
N ARG A 27 11.63 23.08 -0.99
CA ARG A 27 13.09 22.95 -0.87
C ARG A 27 13.59 21.50 -0.97
N PRO A 28 13.02 20.48 -0.28
CA PRO A 28 13.46 19.08 -0.43
C PRO A 28 13.28 18.50 -1.83
N VAL A 29 12.35 19.03 -2.63
CA VAL A 29 12.06 18.59 -4.00
C VAL A 29 12.99 19.27 -5.01
N GLU A 30 13.26 20.56 -4.81
CA GLU A 30 14.14 21.36 -5.69
C GLU A 30 15.63 21.13 -5.41
N SER A 31 15.97 20.68 -4.20
CA SER A 31 17.35 20.41 -3.79
C SER A 31 17.84 19.04 -4.23
N LYS A 32 19.16 18.89 -4.37
CA LYS A 32 19.78 17.58 -4.62
C LYS A 32 19.57 16.65 -3.44
N ALA A 33 19.27 15.38 -3.72
CA ALA A 33 19.11 14.36 -2.69
C ALA A 33 20.40 14.19 -1.87
N PRO A 34 20.32 14.14 -0.52
CA PRO A 34 21.47 13.99 0.34
C PRO A 34 22.09 12.59 0.23
N ARG A 35 23.35 12.43 0.64
CA ARG A 35 24.07 11.14 0.59
C ARG A 35 23.31 10.00 1.29
N LEU A 36 22.66 10.29 2.41
CA LEU A 36 21.89 9.30 3.16
C LEU A 36 20.70 8.75 2.37
N TRP A 37 20.06 9.60 1.55
CA TRP A 37 18.96 9.18 0.69
C TRP A 37 19.43 8.14 -0.33
N TRP A 38 20.60 8.36 -0.96
CA TRP A 38 21.18 7.41 -1.90
C TRP A 38 21.58 6.08 -1.24
N ILE A 39 22.09 6.12 -0.02
CA ILE A 39 22.42 4.90 0.75
C ILE A 39 21.14 4.09 1.03
N ALA A 40 20.09 4.75 1.57
CA ALA A 40 18.83 4.09 1.87
C ALA A 40 18.15 3.54 0.61
N PHE A 41 18.13 4.31 -0.48
CA PHE A 41 17.60 3.88 -1.77
C PHE A 41 18.36 2.68 -2.32
N SER A 42 19.69 2.68 -2.25
CA SER A 42 20.50 1.57 -2.78
C SER A 42 20.24 0.28 -2.00
N ILE A 43 20.15 0.34 -0.67
CA ILE A 43 19.82 -0.83 0.16
C ILE A 43 18.43 -1.34 -0.17
N ALA A 44 17.42 -0.46 -0.23
CA ALA A 44 16.06 -0.82 -0.57
C ALA A 44 15.97 -1.45 -1.98
N PHE A 45 16.70 -0.89 -2.95
CA PHE A 45 16.72 -1.38 -4.32
C PHE A 45 17.39 -2.76 -4.46
N ILE A 46 18.49 -3.00 -3.75
CA ILE A 46 19.14 -4.33 -3.73
C ILE A 46 18.19 -5.37 -3.13
N MET A 47 17.54 -5.05 -2.01
CA MET A 47 16.56 -5.95 -1.38
C MET A 47 15.35 -6.21 -2.29
N PHE A 48 14.89 -5.19 -3.02
CA PHE A 48 13.85 -5.33 -4.03
C PHE A 48 14.27 -6.30 -5.15
N LEU A 49 15.46 -6.14 -5.73
CA LEU A 49 15.95 -7.03 -6.78
C LEU A 49 16.09 -8.48 -6.28
N TRP A 50 16.57 -8.67 -5.05
CA TRP A 50 16.63 -9.99 -4.44
C TRP A 50 15.24 -10.61 -4.26
N GLY A 51 14.27 -9.83 -3.77
CA GLY A 51 12.87 -10.27 -3.65
C GLY A 51 12.24 -10.65 -4.99
N VAL A 52 12.46 -9.86 -6.04
CA VAL A 52 12.03 -10.17 -7.41
C VAL A 52 12.65 -11.50 -7.88
N GLY A 53 13.94 -11.73 -7.61
CA GLY A 53 14.60 -13.00 -7.89
C GLY A 53 13.93 -14.20 -7.21
N CYS A 54 13.58 -14.08 -5.93
CA CYS A 54 12.87 -15.13 -5.17
C CYS A 54 11.46 -15.40 -5.72
N ILE A 55 10.73 -14.36 -6.13
CA ILE A 55 9.41 -14.49 -6.75
C ILE A 55 9.52 -15.24 -8.09
N LEU A 56 10.45 -14.83 -8.96
CA LEU A 56 10.66 -15.46 -10.26
C LEU A 56 11.07 -16.94 -10.11
N TYR A 57 11.94 -17.24 -9.14
CA TYR A 57 12.31 -18.62 -8.81
C TYR A 57 11.08 -19.44 -8.40
N THR A 58 10.22 -18.92 -7.51
CA THR A 58 8.98 -19.59 -7.09
C THR A 58 8.04 -19.83 -8.27
N ILE A 59 7.84 -18.84 -9.14
CA ILE A 59 6.99 -18.98 -10.32
C ILE A 59 7.54 -20.04 -11.29
N GLY A 60 8.87 -20.11 -11.46
CA GLY A 60 9.52 -21.06 -12.35
C GLY A 60 9.60 -22.50 -11.81
N THR A 61 9.60 -22.68 -10.48
CA THR A 61 9.79 -24.01 -9.84
C THR A 61 8.54 -24.55 -9.13
N GLY A 62 7.56 -23.69 -8.87
CA GLY A 62 6.29 -24.03 -8.22
C GLY A 62 6.24 -23.67 -6.74
N ILE A 63 5.01 -23.55 -6.20
CA ILE A 63 4.74 -23.17 -4.79
C ILE A 63 5.35 -24.15 -3.77
N GLY A 64 5.67 -25.39 -4.18
CA GLY A 64 6.29 -26.38 -3.30
C GLY A 64 7.66 -25.99 -2.75
N VAL A 65 8.31 -24.93 -3.27
CA VAL A 65 9.52 -24.36 -2.67
C VAL A 65 9.24 -23.57 -1.39
N TRP A 66 7.98 -23.21 -1.14
CA TRP A 66 7.57 -22.61 0.12
C TRP A 66 7.46 -23.66 1.22
N GLY A 67 7.63 -23.24 2.47
CA GLY A 67 7.48 -24.10 3.65
C GLY A 67 6.02 -24.46 4.00
N LEU A 68 5.15 -24.55 3.00
CA LEU A 68 3.76 -24.98 3.17
C LEU A 68 3.70 -26.51 3.28
N ASN A 69 2.58 -27.02 3.79
CA ASN A 69 2.34 -28.45 3.87
C ASN A 69 0.85 -28.73 3.63
N LYS A 70 0.51 -29.99 3.34
CA LYS A 70 -0.87 -30.42 3.04
C LYS A 70 -1.92 -30.19 4.14
N THR A 71 -1.51 -29.79 5.33
CA THR A 71 -2.39 -29.45 6.46
C THR A 71 -2.53 -27.93 6.62
N VAL A 72 -1.47 -27.18 6.29
CA VAL A 72 -1.38 -25.73 6.41
C VAL A 72 -0.93 -25.18 5.06
N ASP A 73 -1.91 -24.95 4.19
CA ASP A 73 -1.69 -24.46 2.82
C ASP A 73 -1.59 -22.92 2.76
N TRP A 74 -1.90 -22.21 3.85
CA TRP A 74 -1.70 -20.78 4.02
C TRP A 74 -0.92 -20.48 5.30
N ALA A 75 0.10 -19.64 5.18
CA ALA A 75 0.92 -19.20 6.29
C ALA A 75 1.44 -17.79 6.01
N TRP A 76 2.71 -17.66 5.62
CA TRP A 76 3.36 -16.37 5.39
C TRP A 76 2.79 -15.57 4.22
N ASP A 77 2.22 -16.25 3.23
CA ASP A 77 1.57 -15.64 2.08
C ASP A 77 0.37 -14.78 2.49
N ILE A 78 -0.64 -15.40 3.09
CA ILE A 78 -1.83 -14.67 3.54
C ILE A 78 -1.52 -13.77 4.74
N THR A 79 -0.58 -14.17 5.61
CA THR A 79 -0.18 -13.34 6.77
C THR A 79 0.41 -12.01 6.33
N ASN A 80 1.33 -12.03 5.36
CA ASN A 80 1.90 -10.79 4.84
C ASN A 80 0.89 -10.00 4.01
N PHE A 81 0.04 -10.67 3.24
CA PHE A 81 -1.07 -10.02 2.53
C PHE A 81 -1.91 -9.15 3.47
N VAL A 82 -2.51 -9.77 4.50
CA VAL A 82 -3.39 -9.06 5.44
C VAL A 82 -2.64 -8.01 6.27
N TRP A 83 -1.35 -8.24 6.56
CA TRP A 83 -0.51 -7.28 7.24
C TRP A 83 -0.31 -5.99 6.41
N TRP A 84 0.00 -6.12 5.12
CA TRP A 84 0.17 -4.98 4.22
C TRP A 84 -1.16 -4.23 3.97
N VAL A 85 -2.28 -4.95 3.83
CA VAL A 85 -3.62 -4.33 3.79
C VAL A 85 -3.90 -3.53 5.06
N GLY A 86 -3.58 -4.11 6.22
CA GLY A 86 -3.73 -3.46 7.53
C GLY A 86 -2.97 -2.13 7.65
N ILE A 87 -1.74 -2.07 7.14
CA ILE A 87 -0.95 -0.82 7.09
C ILE A 87 -1.67 0.25 6.25
N GLY A 88 -2.25 -0.16 5.12
CA GLY A 88 -2.95 0.75 4.20
C GLY A 88 -4.14 1.47 4.82
N HIS A 89 -4.88 0.81 5.72
CA HIS A 89 -6.04 1.39 6.38
C HIS A 89 -5.72 2.59 7.29
N ALA A 90 -4.51 2.64 7.86
CA ALA A 90 -4.11 3.78 8.69
C ALA A 90 -4.10 5.08 7.87
N GLY A 91 -3.66 5.04 6.60
CA GLY A 91 -3.59 6.22 5.78
C GLY A 91 -4.96 6.72 5.31
N THR A 92 -5.87 5.82 4.92
CA THR A 92 -7.25 6.18 4.54
C THR A 92 -8.07 6.71 5.72
N LEU A 93 -7.80 6.22 6.94
CA LEU A 93 -8.40 6.77 8.15
C LEU A 93 -7.97 8.23 8.36
N ILE A 94 -6.67 8.52 8.22
CA ILE A 94 -6.15 9.88 8.36
C ILE A 94 -6.71 10.82 7.29
N SER A 95 -6.78 10.39 6.03
CA SER A 95 -7.23 11.25 4.93
C SER A 95 -8.74 11.46 4.88
N ALA A 96 -9.54 10.41 5.16
CA ALA A 96 -11.00 10.46 5.03
C ALA A 96 -11.72 10.64 6.38
N VAL A 97 -11.44 9.79 7.37
CA VAL A 97 -12.21 9.80 8.65
C VAL A 97 -11.93 11.08 9.43
N LEU A 98 -10.66 11.48 9.58
CA LEU A 98 -10.32 12.74 10.25
C LEU A 98 -10.84 13.97 9.51
N LEU A 99 -11.01 13.90 8.18
CA LEU A 99 -11.66 14.94 7.40
C LEU A 99 -13.14 15.07 7.78
N LEU A 100 -13.87 13.95 7.88
CA LEU A 100 -15.29 13.94 8.29
C LEU A 100 -15.48 14.53 9.69
N PHE A 101 -14.60 14.19 10.63
CA PHE A 101 -14.60 14.75 11.99
C PHE A 101 -13.97 16.15 12.09
N ARG A 102 -13.65 16.79 10.95
CA ARG A 102 -13.08 18.14 10.83
C ARG A 102 -11.84 18.35 11.72
N GLN A 103 -11.02 17.32 11.87
CA GLN A 103 -9.81 17.37 12.67
C GLN A 103 -8.73 18.14 11.92
N LYS A 104 -8.45 19.38 12.33
CA LYS A 104 -7.52 20.29 11.63
C LYS A 104 -6.05 19.80 11.65
N TRP A 105 -5.64 19.01 12.64
CA TRP A 105 -4.26 18.54 12.79
C TRP A 105 -3.82 17.56 11.71
N ARG A 106 -4.76 16.88 11.02
CA ARG A 106 -4.45 15.94 9.93
C ARG A 106 -3.69 16.60 8.77
N MET A 107 -3.82 17.93 8.59
CA MET A 107 -3.31 18.68 7.44
C MET A 107 -1.81 18.49 7.20
N ALA A 108 -1.01 18.32 8.26
CA ALA A 108 0.43 18.10 8.13
C ALA A 108 0.83 16.67 7.73
N ILE A 109 -0.11 15.70 7.79
CA ILE A 109 0.19 14.27 7.68
C ILE A 109 -0.52 13.61 6.48
N ASN A 110 -1.65 14.15 6.01
CA ASN A 110 -2.46 13.45 5.00
C ASN A 110 -1.68 12.99 3.77
N ARG A 111 -0.77 13.83 3.25
CA ARG A 111 -0.06 13.52 2.01
C ARG A 111 0.89 12.33 2.16
N SER A 112 1.63 12.25 3.27
CA SER A 112 2.50 11.10 3.54
C SER A 112 1.68 9.85 3.91
N ALA A 113 0.55 10.03 4.60
CA ALA A 113 -0.39 8.96 4.90
C ALA A 113 -1.02 8.35 3.63
N GLU A 114 -1.40 9.16 2.65
CA GLU A 114 -1.88 8.69 1.34
C GLU A 114 -0.80 7.92 0.58
N ALA A 115 0.43 8.44 0.53
CA ALA A 115 1.55 7.74 -0.11
C ALA A 115 1.84 6.39 0.55
N MET A 116 1.79 6.32 1.88
CA MET A 116 1.93 5.08 2.64
C MET A 116 0.88 4.04 2.22
N THR A 117 -0.40 4.44 2.11
CA THR A 117 -1.47 3.55 1.65
C THR A 117 -1.23 3.03 0.24
N ILE A 118 -0.87 3.90 -0.72
CA ILE A 118 -0.68 3.48 -2.11
C ILE A 118 0.45 2.44 -2.19
N PHE A 119 1.58 2.69 -1.54
CA PHE A 119 2.70 1.75 -1.56
C PHE A 119 2.39 0.45 -0.81
N SER A 120 1.64 0.50 0.30
CA SER A 120 1.26 -0.71 1.03
C SER A 120 0.27 -1.57 0.24
N VAL A 121 -0.70 -0.97 -0.45
CA VAL A 121 -1.68 -1.70 -1.27
C VAL A 121 -1.01 -2.34 -2.48
N ILE A 122 -0.05 -1.65 -3.13
CA ILE A 122 0.76 -2.25 -4.20
C ILE A 122 1.48 -3.51 -3.70
N GLN A 123 2.05 -3.45 -2.50
CA GLN A 123 2.74 -4.59 -1.91
C GLN A 123 1.79 -5.72 -1.50
N ALA A 124 0.63 -5.38 -0.95
CA ALA A 124 -0.42 -6.36 -0.63
C ALA A 124 -0.88 -7.11 -1.90
N GLY A 125 -1.15 -6.38 -2.98
CA GLY A 125 -1.66 -6.95 -4.24
C GLY A 125 -0.73 -7.97 -4.91
N LEU A 126 0.55 -8.02 -4.53
CA LEU A 126 1.46 -9.06 -5.00
C LEU A 126 1.10 -10.45 -4.44
N PHE A 127 0.69 -10.53 -3.17
CA PHE A 127 0.50 -11.82 -2.47
C PHE A 127 -0.62 -12.69 -3.08
N PRO A 128 -1.82 -12.16 -3.40
CA PRO A 128 -2.86 -12.90 -4.11
C PRO A 128 -2.43 -13.43 -5.48
N LEU A 129 -1.40 -12.84 -6.10
CA LEU A 129 -0.87 -13.30 -7.38
C LEU A 129 0.24 -14.34 -7.20
N ILE A 130 1.25 -14.04 -6.39
CA ILE A 130 2.44 -14.91 -6.25
C ILE A 130 2.14 -16.23 -5.54
N HIS A 131 1.08 -16.31 -4.73
CA HIS A 131 0.69 -17.56 -4.06
C HIS A 131 -0.16 -18.49 -4.95
N MET A 132 -0.53 -18.06 -6.16
CA MET A 132 -1.28 -18.89 -7.09
C MET A 132 -0.40 -19.98 -7.68
N GLY A 133 -0.87 -21.23 -7.63
CA GLY A 133 -0.17 -22.35 -8.29
C GLY A 133 -0.08 -22.22 -9.82
N ARG A 134 -0.99 -21.45 -10.45
CA ARG A 134 -0.98 -21.14 -11.90
C ARG A 134 -1.28 -19.66 -12.11
N ILE A 135 -0.34 -18.80 -11.77
CA ILE A 135 -0.47 -17.33 -11.85
C ILE A 135 -0.88 -16.84 -13.26
N TRP A 136 -0.45 -17.50 -14.34
CA TRP A 136 -0.82 -17.12 -15.70
C TRP A 136 -2.32 -17.26 -16.02
N MET A 137 -3.09 -17.96 -15.18
CA MET A 137 -4.55 -18.07 -15.30
C MET A 137 -5.30 -17.07 -14.41
N ALA A 138 -4.62 -16.14 -13.74
CA ALA A 138 -5.24 -15.18 -12.81
C ALA A 138 -6.39 -14.37 -13.43
N PHE A 139 -6.33 -14.12 -14.74
CA PHE A 139 -7.36 -13.37 -15.46
C PHE A 139 -8.76 -14.00 -15.42
N TRP A 140 -8.88 -15.32 -15.15
CA TRP A 140 -10.18 -16.00 -15.01
C TRP A 140 -10.96 -15.60 -13.77
N VAL A 141 -10.34 -14.93 -12.81
CA VAL A 141 -11.03 -14.40 -11.63
C VAL A 141 -11.94 -13.22 -12.02
N MET A 142 -11.62 -12.52 -13.12
CA MET A 142 -12.40 -11.37 -13.58
C MET A 142 -13.66 -11.84 -14.34
N PRO A 143 -14.83 -11.23 -14.11
CA PRO A 143 -16.04 -11.54 -14.86
C PRO A 143 -15.97 -10.92 -16.26
N ILE A 144 -15.32 -11.61 -17.19
CA ILE A 144 -15.11 -11.16 -18.57
C ILE A 144 -15.87 -12.09 -19.54
N PRO A 145 -16.66 -11.54 -20.49
CA PRO A 145 -17.26 -12.33 -21.57
C PRO A 145 -16.21 -13.13 -22.34
N ASN A 146 -16.51 -14.40 -22.64
CA ASN A 146 -15.55 -15.33 -23.22
C ASN A 146 -16.21 -16.33 -24.18
N GLN A 147 -15.36 -17.05 -24.92
CA GLN A 147 -15.75 -18.01 -25.95
C GLN A 147 -16.24 -19.36 -25.40
N PHE A 148 -16.25 -19.56 -24.08
CA PHE A 148 -16.63 -20.81 -23.43
C PHE A 148 -18.14 -20.88 -23.13
N GLY A 149 -18.96 -20.28 -23.98
CA GLY A 149 -20.41 -20.19 -23.78
C GLY A 149 -20.79 -19.29 -22.60
N SER A 150 -20.12 -18.15 -22.45
CA SER A 150 -20.30 -17.20 -21.33
C SER A 150 -20.09 -17.89 -19.97
N LEU A 151 -18.92 -18.51 -19.78
CA LEU A 151 -18.52 -19.04 -18.48
C LEU A 151 -18.27 -17.90 -17.50
N TRP A 152 -18.87 -17.95 -16.31
CA TRP A 152 -18.73 -16.91 -15.27
C TRP A 152 -18.18 -17.48 -13.96
N VAL A 153 -17.66 -16.57 -13.12
CA VAL A 153 -17.29 -16.86 -11.74
C VAL A 153 -18.52 -16.91 -10.83
N ASN A 154 -18.42 -17.59 -9.69
CA ASN A 154 -19.41 -17.46 -8.63
C ASN A 154 -19.15 -16.18 -7.83
N PHE A 155 -20.21 -15.50 -7.38
CA PHE A 155 -20.10 -14.26 -6.58
C PHE A 155 -20.26 -14.49 -5.07
N ASN A 156 -20.05 -15.73 -4.60
CA ASN A 156 -20.25 -16.11 -3.20
C ASN A 156 -18.94 -16.26 -2.42
N SER A 157 -17.80 -16.34 -3.12
CA SER A 157 -16.49 -16.52 -2.48
C SER A 157 -15.94 -15.20 -1.94
N PRO A 158 -15.51 -15.14 -0.67
CA PRO A 158 -14.85 -13.95 -0.13
C PRO A 158 -13.51 -13.64 -0.81
N LEU A 159 -12.84 -14.65 -1.40
CA LEU A 159 -11.64 -14.42 -2.19
C LEU A 159 -11.93 -13.62 -3.47
N LEU A 160 -13.12 -13.78 -4.05
CA LEU A 160 -13.51 -12.96 -5.19
C LEU A 160 -13.87 -11.54 -4.74
N TRP A 161 -14.50 -11.38 -3.58
CA TRP A 161 -14.81 -10.05 -3.03
C TRP A 161 -13.55 -9.23 -2.77
N ASP A 162 -12.48 -9.88 -2.29
CA ASP A 162 -11.18 -9.26 -2.06
C ASP A 162 -10.53 -8.69 -3.33
N VAL A 163 -10.83 -9.26 -4.51
CA VAL A 163 -10.35 -8.74 -5.81
C VAL A 163 -11.04 -7.42 -6.17
N PHE A 164 -12.26 -7.19 -5.68
CA PHE A 164 -13.02 -5.96 -5.92
C PHE A 164 -12.83 -4.90 -4.85
N ALA A 165 -12.34 -5.28 -3.66
CA ALA A 165 -12.20 -4.42 -2.48
C ALA A 165 -10.97 -3.50 -2.59
#